data_AF-A0A1I0PMN5-F1
#
_entry.id   AF-A0A1I0PMN5-F1
#
_cell.length_a   1.000
_cell.length_b   1.000
_cell.length_c   1.000
_cell.angle_alpha   90.00
_cell.angle_beta   90.00
_cell.angle_gamma   90.00
#
_symmetry.space_group_name_H-M   'P 1'
#
loop_
_entity.id
_entity.type
_entity.pdbx_description
1 polymer ?
#
loop_
_entity_poly.entity_id
_entity_poly.type
_entity_poly.pdbx_seq_one_letter_code
_entity_poly.pdbx_strand_id
1 'polypeptide(L)'
;MPYDRSWMGYGIVGALQAGAIALAVGIVVYGLLHRLNRGNGWSHGKELAVAFALSVVLAAGQDMWNLFYFNMAPLQSLTLLKLKLAAVHDPDAIGLRVFFEWLGALVGVGLGWVVFSGDLKKLIAGIRHS
;
A
#
# COMPACT_ATOMS: atom_id res chain seq x y z
N MET A 1 -5.23 13.08 -4.36
CA MET A 1 -4.82 14.42 -3.89
C MET A 1 -3.51 14.27 -3.14
N PRO A 2 -2.51 15.14 -3.34
CA PRO A 2 -1.38 15.21 -2.41
C PRO A 2 -1.97 15.59 -1.04
N TYR A 3 -1.88 14.70 -0.06
CA TYR A 3 -2.20 15.05 1.32
C TYR A 3 -0.94 15.60 1.98
N ASP A 4 -1.10 16.42 3.02
CA ASP A 4 0.04 16.98 3.72
C ASP A 4 0.86 15.87 4.41
N ARG A 5 2.15 15.82 4.07
CA ARG A 5 3.15 14.87 4.57
C ARG A 5 4.26 15.57 5.33
N SER A 6 4.08 16.84 5.69
CA SER A 6 5.05 17.63 6.48
C SER A 6 5.45 16.97 7.81
N TRP A 7 4.59 16.11 8.34
CA TRP A 7 4.78 15.38 9.60
C TRP A 7 5.52 14.03 9.45
N MET A 8 5.71 13.54 8.22
CA MET A 8 6.43 12.28 7.97
C MET A 8 7.95 12.52 8.01
N GLY A 9 8.68 11.51 8.52
CA GLY A 9 10.14 11.52 8.50
C GLY A 9 10.72 11.31 7.11
N TYR A 10 12.03 11.47 6.98
CA TYR A 10 12.76 11.21 5.74
C TYR A 10 13.47 9.84 5.77
N GLY A 11 13.89 9.36 4.60
CA GLY A 11 14.65 8.13 4.43
C GLY A 11 13.88 6.89 4.91
N ILE A 12 14.56 6.03 5.65
CA ILE A 12 13.98 4.77 6.15
C ILE A 12 12.80 5.00 7.10
N VAL A 13 12.82 6.08 7.90
CA VAL A 13 11.74 6.38 8.86
C VAL A 13 10.47 6.76 8.12
N GLY A 14 10.58 7.64 7.12
CA GLY A 14 9.46 8.00 6.25
C GLY A 14 8.90 6.81 5.48
N ALA A 15 9.77 5.96 4.97
CA ALA A 15 9.36 4.75 4.25
C ALA A 15 8.61 3.76 5.16
N LEU A 16 9.07 3.54 6.39
CA LEU A 16 8.36 2.71 7.36
C LEU A 16 7.00 3.29 7.75
N GLN A 17 6.91 4.61 7.93
CA GLN A 17 5.64 5.29 8.19
C GLN A 17 4.67 5.15 7.00
N ALA A 18 5.16 5.32 5.77
CA ALA A 18 4.38 5.10 4.56
C ALA A 18 3.86 3.66 4.47
N GLY A 19 4.74 2.68 4.75
CA GLY A 19 4.39 1.27 4.83
C GLY A 19 3.36 0.95 5.92
N ALA A 20 3.46 1.58 7.10
CA ALA A 20 2.49 1.40 8.17
C ALA A 20 1.09 1.95 7.79
N ILE A 21 1.03 3.08 7.08
CA ILE A 21 -0.23 3.61 6.53
C ILE A 21 -0.78 2.63 5.49
N ALA A 22 0.05 2.14 4.56
CA ALA A 22 -0.37 1.18 3.55
C ALA A 22 -0.89 -0.13 4.17
N LEU A 23 -0.29 -0.57 5.27
CA LEU A 23 -0.77 -1.70 6.06
C LEU A 23 -2.16 -1.44 6.64
N ALA A 24 -2.37 -0.29 7.28
CA ALA A 24 -3.67 0.08 7.82
C ALA A 24 -4.74 0.16 6.71
N VAL A 25 -4.41 0.77 5.56
CA VAL A 25 -5.27 0.82 4.38
C VAL A 25 -5.60 -0.59 3.90
N GLY A 26 -4.61 -1.48 3.83
CA GLY A 26 -4.80 -2.89 3.44
C GLY A 26 -5.81 -3.64 4.30
N ILE A 27 -5.70 -3.51 5.63
CA ILE A 27 -6.63 -4.13 6.58
C ILE A 27 -8.06 -3.60 6.37
N VAL A 28 -8.20 -2.28 6.25
CA VAL A 28 -9.50 -1.61 6.10
C VAL A 28 -10.15 -1.97 4.77
N VAL A 29 -9.40 -1.90 3.67
CA VAL A 29 -9.90 -2.22 2.32
C VAL A 29 -10.35 -3.67 2.26
N TYR A 30 -9.55 -4.61 2.77
CA TYR A 30 -9.96 -6.01 2.83
C TYR A 30 -11.23 -6.19 3.67
N GLY A 31 -11.30 -5.62 4.87
CA GLY A 31 -12.47 -5.75 5.74
C GLY A 31 -13.75 -5.18 5.12
N LEU A 32 -13.66 -4.04 4.44
CA LEU A 32 -14.78 -3.45 3.71
C LEU A 32 -15.22 -4.33 2.54
N LEU A 33 -14.26 -4.79 1.73
CA LEU A 33 -14.52 -5.62 0.56
C LEU A 33 -15.13 -6.96 0.99
N HIS A 34 -14.61 -7.57 2.06
CA HIS A 34 -15.15 -8.80 2.64
C HIS A 34 -16.57 -8.64 3.16
N ARG A 35 -16.87 -7.51 3.82
CA ARG A 35 -18.23 -7.21 4.29
C ARG A 35 -19.22 -7.05 3.14
N LEU A 36 -18.82 -6.37 2.06
CA LEU A 36 -19.64 -6.19 0.87
C LEU A 36 -19.84 -7.51 0.09
N ASN A 37 -18.84 -8.38 0.13
CA ASN A 37 -18.79 -9.60 -0.67
C ASN A 37 -19.33 -10.85 0.04
N ARG A 38 -19.79 -10.72 1.29
CA ARG A 38 -20.28 -11.83 2.13
C ARG A 38 -21.43 -12.66 1.53
N GLY A 39 -22.06 -12.19 0.45
CA GLY A 39 -23.10 -12.91 -0.30
C GLY A 39 -22.80 -13.18 -1.78
N ASN A 40 -21.64 -12.77 -2.30
CA ASN A 40 -21.37 -12.76 -3.76
C ASN A 40 -20.52 -13.95 -4.26
N GLY A 41 -20.13 -14.87 -3.37
CA GLY A 41 -19.48 -16.14 -3.74
C GLY A 41 -18.09 -16.02 -4.36
N TRP A 42 -17.34 -14.93 -4.13
CA TRP A 42 -15.97 -14.86 -4.67
C TRP A 42 -15.04 -15.85 -3.97
N SER A 43 -14.06 -16.36 -4.72
CA SER A 43 -12.96 -17.12 -4.13
C SER A 43 -12.07 -16.22 -3.26
N HIS A 44 -11.48 -16.79 -2.21
CA HIS A 44 -10.55 -16.08 -1.32
C HIS A 44 -9.39 -15.43 -2.08
N GLY A 45 -8.87 -16.11 -3.11
CA GLY A 45 -7.79 -15.56 -3.95
C GLY A 45 -8.19 -14.31 -4.72
N LYS A 46 -9.42 -14.26 -5.26
CA LYS A 46 -9.92 -13.08 -5.97
C LYS A 46 -10.12 -11.91 -5.01
N GLU A 47 -10.66 -12.19 -3.83
CA GLU A 47 -10.87 -11.19 -2.78
C GLU A 47 -9.56 -10.53 -2.34
N LEU A 48 -8.54 -11.35 -2.07
CA LEU A 48 -7.18 -10.91 -1.74
C LEU A 48 -6.55 -10.09 -2.86
N ALA A 49 -6.64 -10.56 -4.11
CA ALA A 49 -6.03 -9.88 -5.25
C ALA A 49 -6.66 -8.49 -5.49
N VAL A 50 -8.00 -8.39 -5.41
CA VAL A 50 -8.70 -7.12 -5.58
C VAL A 50 -8.41 -6.18 -4.40
N ALA A 51 -8.44 -6.68 -3.17
CA ALA A 51 -8.12 -5.88 -1.99
C ALA A 51 -6.68 -5.35 -2.04
N PHE A 52 -5.72 -6.18 -2.46
CA PHE A 52 -4.32 -5.77 -2.64
C PHE A 52 -4.18 -4.70 -3.72
N ALA A 53 -4.75 -4.92 -4.91
CA ALA A 53 -4.72 -3.93 -5.99
C ALA A 53 -5.31 -2.58 -5.57
N LEU A 54 -6.47 -2.59 -4.90
CA LEU A 54 -7.08 -1.36 -4.38
C LEU A 54 -6.22 -0.68 -3.32
N SER A 55 -5.61 -1.45 -2.43
CA SER A 55 -4.75 -0.92 -1.36
C SER A 55 -3.49 -0.27 -1.92
N VAL A 56 -2.85 -0.88 -2.93
CA VAL A 56 -1.70 -0.32 -3.63
C VAL A 56 -2.09 0.99 -4.33
N VAL A 57 -3.23 1.03 -5.03
CA VAL A 57 -3.69 2.24 -5.70
C VAL A 57 -3.95 3.37 -4.70
N LEU A 58 -4.56 3.07 -3.55
CA LEU A 58 -4.90 4.06 -2.53
C LEU A 58 -3.69 4.55 -1.74
N ALA A 59 -2.77 3.65 -1.36
CA ALA A 59 -1.64 3.98 -0.51
C ALA A 59 -0.38 4.35 -1.30
N ALA A 60 0.04 3.50 -2.24
CA ALA A 60 1.29 3.65 -2.99
C ALA A 60 1.13 4.40 -4.32
N GLY A 61 -0.11 4.63 -4.77
CA GLY A 61 -0.39 5.13 -6.12
C GLY A 61 0.32 6.45 -6.44
N GLN A 62 0.43 7.37 -5.48
CA GLN A 62 1.10 8.65 -5.71
C GLN A 62 2.62 8.49 -5.83
N ASP A 63 3.26 7.78 -4.91
CA ASP A 63 4.71 7.63 -4.91
C ASP A 63 5.16 6.76 -6.08
N MET A 64 4.37 5.75 -6.44
CA MET A 64 4.58 4.95 -7.64
C MET A 64 4.44 5.78 -8.92
N TRP A 65 3.46 6.68 -8.99
CA TRP A 65 3.31 7.58 -10.13
C TRP A 65 4.48 8.57 -10.24
N ASN A 66 4.92 9.14 -9.12
CA ASN A 66 6.09 10.02 -9.09
C ASN A 66 7.35 9.27 -9.52
N LEU A 67 7.57 8.05 -9.00
CA LEU A 67 8.69 7.20 -9.37
C LEU A 67 8.67 6.89 -10.88
N PHE A 68 7.51 6.52 -11.42
CA PHE A 68 7.35 6.30 -12.85
C PHE A 68 7.62 7.57 -13.66
N TYR A 69 7.05 8.70 -13.25
CA TYR A 69 7.20 9.98 -13.95
C TYR A 69 8.67 10.42 -14.03
N PHE A 70 9.42 10.37 -12.92
CA PHE A 70 10.81 10.81 -12.91
C PHE A 70 11.77 9.87 -13.65
N ASN A 71 11.41 8.59 -13.82
CA ASN A 71 12.25 7.62 -14.53
C ASN A 71 11.90 7.44 -16.00
N MET A 72 10.62 7.58 -16.37
CA MET A 72 10.12 7.19 -17.69
C MET A 72 9.53 8.35 -18.50
N ALA A 73 9.10 9.45 -17.87
CA ALA A 73 8.51 10.55 -18.62
C ALA A 73 9.59 11.37 -19.33
N PRO A 74 9.37 11.80 -20.58
CA PRO A 74 10.28 12.69 -21.28
C PRO A 74 10.49 13.99 -20.49
N LEU A 75 11.74 14.41 -20.34
CA LEU A 75 12.10 15.68 -19.71
C LEU A 75 11.52 16.84 -20.54
N GLN A 76 10.38 17.39 -20.11
CA GLN A 76 9.77 18.52 -20.79
C GLN A 76 10.61 19.80 -20.62
N SER A 77 10.89 20.20 -19.37
CA SER A 77 11.75 21.35 -19.05
C SER A 77 12.35 21.21 -17.63
N LEU A 78 13.54 21.77 -17.42
CA LEU A 78 14.23 21.73 -16.12
C LEU A 78 13.43 22.43 -15.02
N THR A 79 12.73 23.53 -15.37
CA THR A 79 11.89 24.28 -14.44
C THR A 79 10.71 23.44 -13.95
N LEU A 80 10.02 22.74 -14.85
CA LEU A 80 8.90 21.88 -14.49
C LEU A 80 9.37 20.69 -13.63
N LEU A 81 10.52 20.11 -13.95
CA LEU A 81 11.09 19.02 -13.16
C LEU A 81 11.39 19.48 -11.72
N LYS A 82 12.04 20.63 -11.55
CA LYS A 82 12.32 21.20 -10.22
C LYS A 82 11.05 21.49 -9.42
N LEU A 83 10.01 22.01 -10.08
CA LEU A 83 8.71 22.25 -9.45
C LEU A 83 8.05 20.94 -8.99
N LYS A 84 8.10 19.89 -9.82
CA LYS A 84 7.58 18.57 -9.46
C LYS A 84 8.38 17.93 -8.33
N LEU A 85 9.71 18.07 -8.36
CA LEU A 85 10.59 17.52 -7.34
C LEU A 85 10.38 18.20 -5.98
N ALA A 86 10.22 19.53 -5.97
CA ALA A 86 9.92 20.29 -4.75
C ALA A 86 8.55 19.96 -4.15
N ALA A 87 7.60 19.50 -4.97
CA ALA A 87 6.28 19.07 -4.52
C ALA A 87 6.26 17.62 -3.99
N VAL A 88 7.33 16.85 -4.21
CA VAL A 88 7.42 15.46 -3.76
C VAL A 88 8.12 15.43 -2.40
N HIS A 89 7.41 14.91 -1.42
CA HIS A 89 8.00 14.61 -0.12
C HIS A 89 9.09 13.55 -0.30
N ASP A 90 10.26 13.76 0.32
CA ASP A 90 11.41 12.84 0.31
C ASP A 90 11.72 12.20 -1.07
N PRO A 91 12.15 13.01 -2.06
CA PRO A 91 12.36 12.54 -3.43
C PRO A 91 13.53 11.55 -3.54
N ASP A 92 14.54 11.65 -2.67
CA ASP A 92 15.73 10.81 -2.71
C ASP A 92 15.45 9.36 -2.29
N ALA A 93 14.48 9.16 -1.38
CA ALA A 93 14.07 7.83 -0.92
C ALA A 93 12.76 7.34 -1.53
N ILE A 94 12.29 7.93 -2.63
CA ILE A 94 10.98 7.61 -3.22
C ILE A 94 10.83 6.13 -3.59
N GLY A 95 11.89 5.49 -4.11
CA GLY A 95 11.88 4.06 -4.39
C GLY A 95 11.74 3.20 -3.14
N LEU A 96 12.39 3.60 -2.04
CA LEU A 96 12.28 2.91 -0.75
C LEU A 96 10.86 3.03 -0.19
N ARG A 97 10.25 4.21 -0.31
CA ARG A 97 8.88 4.46 0.13
C ARG A 97 7.88 3.57 -0.63
N VAL A 98 7.95 3.56 -1.96
CA VAL A 98 7.10 2.68 -2.79
C VAL A 98 7.26 1.22 -2.38
N PHE A 99 8.49 0.76 -2.15
CA PHE A 99 8.73 -0.61 -1.71
C PHE A 99 8.05 -0.92 -0.37
N PHE A 100 8.19 -0.05 0.64
CA PHE A 100 7.55 -0.25 1.94
C PHE A 100 6.02 -0.11 1.88
N GLU A 101 5.47 0.75 1.02
CA GLU A 101 4.03 0.83 0.79
C GLU A 101 3.47 -0.45 0.17
N TRP A 102 4.19 -1.05 -0.79
CA TRP A 102 3.84 -2.36 -1.36
C TRP A 102 3.87 -3.47 -0.33
N LEU A 103 4.95 -3.55 0.47
CA LEU A 103 5.05 -4.50 1.57
C LEU A 103 3.95 -4.29 2.61
N GLY A 104 3.70 -3.04 2.98
CA GLY A 104 2.63 -2.64 3.90
C GLY A 104 1.27 -3.09 3.40
N ALA A 105 0.92 -2.78 2.15
CA ALA A 105 -0.33 -3.19 1.54
C ALA A 105 -0.48 -4.72 1.49
N LEU A 106 0.58 -5.45 1.14
CA LEU A 106 0.57 -6.92 1.09
C LEU A 106 0.31 -7.52 2.48
N VAL A 107 1.09 -7.09 3.47
CA VAL A 107 0.96 -7.55 4.86
C VAL A 107 -0.40 -7.14 5.44
N GLY A 108 -0.85 -5.91 5.18
CA GLY A 108 -2.13 -5.38 5.65
C GLY A 108 -3.32 -6.17 5.13
N VAL A 109 -3.34 -6.48 3.82
CA VAL A 109 -4.40 -7.30 3.23
C VAL A 109 -4.35 -8.75 3.76
N GLY A 110 -3.15 -9.32 3.92
CA GLY A 110 -2.99 -10.64 4.53
C GLY A 110 -3.52 -10.70 5.97
N LEU A 111 -3.19 -9.69 6.79
CA LEU A 111 -3.72 -9.56 8.15
C LEU A 111 -5.23 -9.35 8.16
N GLY A 112 -5.76 -8.51 7.25
CA GLY A 112 -7.19 -8.32 7.06
C GLY A 112 -7.89 -9.65 6.77
N TRP A 113 -7.35 -10.45 5.86
CA TRP A 113 -7.88 -11.79 5.55
C TRP A 113 -7.90 -12.70 6.77
N VAL A 114 -6.78 -12.80 7.48
CA VAL A 114 -6.66 -13.64 8.68
C VAL A 114 -7.67 -13.22 9.77
N VAL A 115 -7.87 -11.92 9.97
CA VAL A 115 -8.78 -11.37 10.98
C VAL A 115 -10.25 -11.54 10.58
N PHE A 116 -10.61 -11.23 9.33
CA PHE A 116 -12.02 -11.14 8.92
C PHE A 116 -12.57 -12.43 8.31
N SER A 117 -11.76 -13.27 7.65
CA SER A 117 -12.21 -14.57 7.10
C SER A 117 -12.23 -15.72 8.13
N GLY A 118 -11.72 -15.50 9.35
CA GLY A 118 -11.74 -16.50 10.43
C GLY A 118 -10.73 -17.65 10.28
N ASP A 119 -9.89 -17.63 9.25
CA ASP A 119 -8.84 -18.64 9.03
C ASP A 119 -7.71 -18.56 10.06
N LEU A 120 -7.62 -17.52 10.89
CA LEU A 120 -6.69 -17.47 12.03
C LEU A 120 -6.84 -18.68 12.96
N LYS A 121 -8.08 -19.09 13.25
CA LYS A 121 -8.34 -20.25 14.12
C LYS A 121 -7.85 -21.55 13.47
N LYS A 122 -8.00 -21.69 12.15
CA LYS A 122 -7.52 -22.85 11.40
C LYS A 122 -6.00 -22.86 11.26
N LEU A 123 -5.38 -21.70 11.02
CA LEU A 123 -3.92 -21.53 10.95
C LEU A 123 -3.26 -21.87 12.30
N ILE A 124 -3.77 -21.32 13.41
CA ILE A 124 -3.25 -21.62 14.75
C ILE A 124 -3.45 -23.10 15.10
N ALA A 125 -4.59 -23.69 14.73
CA ALA A 125 -4.83 -25.12 14.92
C ALA A 125 -3.83 -25.98 14.11
N GLY A 126 -3.54 -25.60 12.87
CA GLY A 126 -2.54 -26.27 12.03
C GLY A 126 -1.11 -26.19 12.57
N ILE A 127 -0.71 -25.03 13.12
CA ILE A 127 0.62 -24.85 13.75
C ILE A 127 0.77 -25.70 15.01
N ARG A 128 -0.31 -25.92 15.78
CA ARG A 128 -0.29 -26.74 16.99
C ARG A 128 -0.18 -28.25 16.73
N HIS A 129 -0.45 -28.68 15.51
CA HIS A 129 -0.44 -30.10 15.10
C HIS A 129 0.76 -30.46 14.20
N SER A 130 1.70 -29.54 14.00
CA SER A 130 2.99 -29.76 13.32
C SER A 130 4.14 -29.75 14.33
#